data_AF-A0AAE0EHY7-F1
#
_entry.id   AF-A0AAE0EHY7-F1
#
_cell.length_a   1.000
_cell.length_b   1.000
_cell.length_c   1.000
_cell.angle_alpha   90.00
_cell.angle_beta   90.00
_cell.angle_gamma   90.00
#
_symmetry.space_group_name_H-M   'P 1'
#
loop_
_entity.id
_entity.type
_entity.pdbx_description
1 polymer ?
#
loop_
_entity_poly.entity_id
_entity_poly.type
_entity_poly.pdbx_seq_one_letter_code
_entity_poly.pdbx_strand_id
1 'polypeptide(L)'
;MIGIPSTDLTFSVHQSKPAKSRRYIPQSSEKTLDAPDIQDNFYLNLLDWGCLNVLAIALDNKVYLWDGFNGSVDPEMAVKKLVIIDDEDGPAAGVS
;
A
#
# COMPACT_ATOMS: atom_id res chain seq x y z
N MET A 1 71.71 18.38 26.69
CA MET A 1 71.07 17.93 25.44
C MET A 1 71.17 16.43 25.45
N ILE A 2 70.09 15.66 25.60
CA ILE A 2 69.07 15.45 24.56
C ILE A 2 67.69 15.32 25.24
N GLY A 3 66.69 16.04 24.73
CA GLY A 3 65.31 16.00 25.20
C GLY A 3 64.54 14.86 24.55
N ILE A 4 63.75 14.15 25.35
CA ILE A 4 62.72 13.21 24.89
C ILE A 4 61.42 14.01 24.82
N PRO A 5 60.77 14.16 23.65
CA PRO A 5 59.47 14.80 23.58
C PRO A 5 58.44 13.84 24.18
N SER A 6 57.74 14.27 25.23
CA SER A 6 56.50 13.61 25.67
C SER A 6 55.55 13.59 24.49
N THR A 7 55.30 12.41 23.93
CA THR A 7 54.27 12.21 22.92
C THR A 7 52.92 12.43 23.59
N ASP A 8 52.37 13.63 23.44
CA ASP A 8 50.98 13.91 23.73
C ASP A 8 50.13 12.91 22.91
N LEU A 9 49.61 11.89 23.58
CA LEU A 9 48.55 11.06 23.04
C LEU A 9 47.31 11.95 22.96
N THR A 10 47.22 12.72 21.89
CA THR A 10 46.02 13.43 21.51
C THR A 10 44.99 12.36 21.20
N PHE A 11 44.16 12.03 22.20
CA PHE A 11 42.95 11.28 21.98
C PHE A 11 42.11 12.09 21.00
N SER A 12 42.07 11.65 19.74
CA SER A 12 41.08 12.12 18.79
C SER A 12 39.74 11.72 19.38
N VAL A 13 39.07 12.69 20.05
CA VAL A 13 37.67 12.58 20.42
C VAL A 13 36.95 12.34 19.10
N HIS A 14 36.67 11.08 18.80
CA HIS A 14 35.72 10.71 17.78
C HIS A 14 34.40 11.29 18.26
N GLN A 15 34.08 12.50 17.79
CA GLN A 15 32.73 13.01 17.85
C GLN A 15 31.87 11.95 17.17
N SER A 16 31.21 11.12 17.98
CA SER A 16 30.20 10.21 17.52
C SER A 16 29.14 11.07 16.85
N LYS A 17 29.07 11.03 15.51
CA LYS A 17 27.96 11.59 14.76
C LYS A 17 26.67 11.16 15.48
N PRO A 18 25.75 12.08 15.83
CA PRO A 18 24.51 11.69 16.46
C PRO A 18 23.86 10.62 15.58
N ALA A 19 23.64 9.45 16.17
CA ALA A 19 23.00 8.35 15.47
C ALA A 19 21.67 8.88 14.93
N LYS A 20 21.47 8.79 13.61
CA LYS A 20 20.25 9.27 12.97
C LYS A 20 19.06 8.64 13.70
N SER A 21 18.12 9.47 14.16
CA SER A 21 16.92 8.96 14.82
C SER A 21 16.24 7.96 13.87
N ARG A 22 15.91 6.78 14.39
CA ARG A 22 15.20 5.78 13.61
C ARG A 22 13.84 6.35 13.23
N ARG A 23 13.50 6.34 11.94
CA ARG A 23 12.18 6.78 11.47
C ARG A 23 11.10 5.97 12.20
N TYR A 24 10.06 6.66 12.67
CA TYR A 24 8.86 6.02 13.20
C TYR A 24 8.01 5.45 12.06
N ILE A 25 7.57 4.20 12.20
CA ILE A 25 6.63 3.52 11.30
C ILE A 25 5.39 3.18 12.13
N PRO A 26 4.22 3.77 11.83
CA PRO A 26 2.96 3.41 12.48
C PRO A 26 2.72 1.90 12.40
N GLN A 27 2.22 1.31 13.49
CA GLN A 27 1.90 -0.12 13.54
C GLN A 27 0.43 -0.41 13.23
N SER A 28 -0.39 0.63 13.10
CA SER A 28 -1.80 0.55 12.73
C SER A 28 -1.99 0.97 11.28
N SER A 29 -3.04 0.45 10.64
CA SER A 29 -3.49 0.97 9.35
C SER A 29 -3.93 2.43 9.48
N GLU A 30 -3.70 3.21 8.43
CA GLU A 30 -4.21 4.58 8.36
C GLU A 30 -5.69 4.61 7.96
N LYS A 31 -6.08 3.70 7.06
CA LYS A 31 -7.47 3.51 6.60
C LYS A 31 -7.78 2.02 6.49
N THR A 32 -9.05 1.70 6.71
CA THR A 32 -9.60 0.36 6.54
C THR A 32 -10.80 0.48 5.62
N LEU A 33 -10.87 -0.39 4.61
CA LEU A 33 -11.99 -0.51 3.69
C LEU A 33 -12.61 -1.89 3.90
N ASP A 34 -13.94 -1.96 3.93
CA ASP A 34 -14.64 -3.23 3.98
C ASP A 34 -14.62 -3.88 2.59
N ALA A 35 -14.24 -5.15 2.55
CA ALA A 35 -14.17 -5.95 1.33
C ALA A 35 -15.03 -7.21 1.49
N PRO A 36 -16.37 -7.08 1.47
CA PRO A 36 -17.26 -8.24 1.50
C PRO A 36 -17.04 -9.09 0.25
N ASP A 37 -17.21 -10.40 0.38
CA ASP A 37 -17.17 -11.37 -0.73
C ASP A 37 -15.86 -11.36 -1.55
N ILE A 38 -14.74 -10.96 -0.92
CA ILE A 38 -13.42 -11.10 -1.52
C ILE A 38 -13.04 -12.58 -1.62
N GLN A 39 -12.61 -13.00 -2.81
CA GLN A 39 -12.31 -14.40 -3.08
C GLN A 39 -10.93 -14.78 -2.52
N ASP A 40 -10.88 -15.76 -1.62
CA ASP A 40 -9.65 -16.30 -1.06
C ASP A 40 -9.00 -17.31 -2.03
N ASN A 41 -8.38 -16.78 -3.09
CA ASN A 41 -7.67 -17.59 -4.09
C ASN A 41 -6.27 -17.03 -4.32
N PHE A 42 -5.26 -17.82 -3.96
CA PHE A 42 -3.84 -17.46 -4.07
C PHE A 42 -3.37 -17.08 -5.48
N TYR A 43 -4.05 -17.57 -6.52
CA TYR A 43 -3.63 -17.33 -7.91
C TYR A 43 -4.22 -16.06 -8.53
N LEU A 44 -5.13 -15.37 -7.82
CA LEU A 44 -5.79 -14.19 -8.34
C LEU A 44 -5.14 -12.92 -7.77
N ASN A 45 -4.91 -11.95 -8.66
CA ASN A 45 -4.59 -10.59 -8.27
C ASN A 45 -5.88 -9.77 -8.35
N LEU A 46 -6.58 -9.65 -7.22
CA LEU A 46 -7.89 -8.99 -7.15
C LEU A 46 -7.80 -7.49 -6.86
N LEU A 47 -6.60 -6.94 -6.69
CA LEU A 47 -6.37 -5.56 -6.30
C LEU A 47 -5.25 -4.94 -7.14
N ASP A 48 -5.49 -3.74 -7.66
CA ASP A 48 -4.49 -2.93 -8.35
C ASP A 48 -4.60 -1.45 -7.93
N TRP A 49 -3.46 -0.79 -7.76
CA TRP A 49 -3.38 0.62 -7.39
C TRP A 49 -2.78 1.44 -8.53
N GLY A 50 -3.64 2.19 -9.22
CA GLY A 50 -3.25 3.04 -10.33
C GLY A 50 -2.51 4.32 -9.91
N CYS A 51 -1.70 4.85 -10.81
CA CYS A 51 -0.96 6.10 -10.61
C CYS A 51 -1.84 7.34 -10.41
N LEU A 52 -3.12 7.26 -10.77
CA LEU A 52 -4.13 8.31 -10.53
C LEU A 52 -4.71 8.25 -9.10
N ASN A 53 -4.10 7.46 -8.20
CA ASN A 53 -4.57 7.20 -6.85
C ASN A 53 -5.97 6.57 -6.80
N VAL A 54 -6.30 5.79 -7.83
CA VAL A 54 -7.53 5.00 -7.88
C VAL A 54 -7.15 3.55 -7.59
N LEU A 55 -7.80 2.97 -6.58
CA LEU A 55 -7.66 1.58 -6.19
C LEU A 55 -8.79 0.78 -6.82
N ALA A 56 -8.46 -0.22 -7.64
CA ALA A 56 -9.42 -1.16 -8.20
C ALA A 56 -9.42 -2.45 -7.37
N ILE A 57 -10.60 -2.91 -6.96
CA ILE A 57 -10.78 -4.14 -6.18
C ILE A 57 -11.89 -4.98 -6.80
N ALA A 58 -11.59 -6.24 -7.10
CA ALA A 58 -12.58 -7.23 -7.50
C ALA A 58 -13.15 -7.94 -6.27
N LEU A 59 -14.47 -7.85 -6.10
CA LEU A 59 -15.25 -8.49 -5.03
C LEU A 59 -16.37 -9.27 -5.70
N ASP A 60 -16.41 -10.59 -5.51
CA ASP A 60 -17.31 -11.50 -6.24
C ASP A 60 -17.26 -11.23 -7.77
N ASN A 61 -18.41 -11.07 -8.45
CA ASN A 61 -18.49 -10.79 -9.88
C ASN A 61 -18.49 -9.28 -10.20
N LYS A 62 -17.96 -8.44 -9.29
CA LYS A 62 -18.02 -6.98 -9.41
C LYS A 62 -16.66 -6.34 -9.21
N VAL A 63 -16.44 -5.23 -9.90
CA VAL A 63 -15.26 -4.38 -9.69
C VAL A 63 -15.66 -3.04 -9.08
N TYR A 64 -14.98 -2.71 -7.99
CA TYR A 64 -15.13 -1.47 -7.24
C TYR A 64 -13.89 -0.61 -7.45
N LEU A 65 -14.10 0.69 -7.68
CA LEU A 65 -13.04 1.69 -7.72
C LEU A 65 -13.16 2.59 -6.51
N TRP A 66 -12.06 2.79 -5.78
CA TRP A 66 -11.94 3.75 -4.71
C TRP A 66 -10.98 4.86 -5.11
N ASP A 67 -11.43 6.11 -5.11
CA ASP A 67 -10.60 7.29 -5.36
C ASP A 67 -9.94 7.77 -4.06
N GLY A 68 -8.61 7.67 -3.97
CA GLY A 68 -7.86 8.03 -2.78
C GLY A 68 -7.74 9.53 -2.51
N PHE A 69 -8.01 10.38 -3.50
CA PHE A 69 -8.10 11.83 -3.26
C PHE A 69 -9.44 12.18 -2.58
N ASN A 70 -10.54 11.65 -3.11
CA ASN A 70 -11.88 11.94 -2.62
C ASN A 70 -12.24 11.14 -1.36
N GLY A 71 -11.69 9.94 -1.19
CA GLY A 71 -11.88 9.07 -0.01
C GLY A 71 -11.20 9.57 1.26
N SER A 72 -10.45 10.68 1.17
CA SER A 72 -9.99 11.42 2.35
C SER A 72 -11.02 12.39 2.89
N VAL A 73 -11.97 12.84 2.06
CA VAL A 73 -13.02 13.80 2.45
C VAL A 73 -14.25 13.04 2.92
N ASP A 74 -14.76 12.10 2.11
CA ASP A 74 -15.95 11.31 2.42
C ASP A 74 -15.81 9.85 1.91
N PRO A 75 -15.76 8.84 2.80
CA PRO A 75 -15.49 7.45 2.43
C PRO A 75 -16.59 6.83 1.55
N GLU A 76 -17.85 7.22 1.73
CA GLU A 76 -18.97 6.70 0.91
C GLU A 76 -19.01 7.31 -0.51
N MET A 77 -18.53 8.54 -0.70
CA MET A 77 -18.54 9.21 -2.01
C MET A 77 -17.44 8.71 -2.95
N ALA A 78 -16.39 8.10 -2.40
CA ALA A 78 -15.20 7.69 -3.16
C ALA A 78 -15.32 6.33 -3.83
N VAL A 79 -16.29 5.50 -3.42
CA VAL A 79 -16.47 4.14 -3.95
C VAL A 79 -17.47 4.15 -5.08
N LYS A 80 -17.01 3.76 -6.28
CA LYS A 80 -17.87 3.57 -7.45
C LYS A 80 -17.82 2.11 -7.90
N LYS A 81 -18.98 1.47 -7.97
CA LYS A 81 -19.13 0.16 -8.60
C LYS A 81 -19.16 0.35 -10.12
N LEU A 82 -18.21 -0.23 -10.84
CA LEU A 82 -18.07 0.03 -12.27
C LEU A 82 -18.78 -1.01 -13.14
N VAL A 83 -18.68 -2.28 -12.80
CA VAL A 83 -19.13 -3.38 -13.67
C VAL A 83 -19.64 -4.54 -12.81
N ILE A 84 -20.75 -5.14 -13.24
CA ILE A 84 -21.13 -6.52 -12.91
C ILE A 84 -20.65 -7.34 -14.10
N ILE A 85 -19.83 -8.34 -13.86
CA ILE A 85 -19.54 -9.36 -14.86
C ILE A 85 -20.81 -10.21 -14.92
N ASP A 86 -21.75 -9.81 -15.78
CA ASP A 86 -22.88 -10.68 -16.13
C ASP A 86 -22.29 -11.85 -16.93
N ASP A 87 -22.51 -13.07 -16.45
CA ASP A 87 -22.36 -14.26 -17.30
C ASP A 87 -23.25 -14.03 -18.52
N GLU A 88 -22.61 -13.91 -19.68
CA GLU A 88 -23.24 -13.69 -20.97
C GLU A 88 -24.43 -14.64 -21.17
N ASP A 89 -25.54 -14.10 -21.70
CA ASP A 89 -26.69 -14.83 -22.21
C ASP A 89 -26.19 -15.88 -23.22
N GLY A 90 -25.98 -17.12 -22.72
CA GLY A 90 -25.53 -18.21 -23.57
C GLY A 90 -26.51 -18.35 -24.73
N PRO A 91 -26.04 -18.52 -25.99
CA PRO A 91 -26.96 -18.63 -27.09
C PRO A 91 -27.85 -19.82 -26.76
N ALA A 92 -29.15 -19.59 -26.65
CA ALA A 92 -30.14 -20.63 -26.65
C ALA A 92 -30.13 -21.28 -28.06
N ALA A 93 -29.06 -22.01 -28.36
CA ALA A 93 -29.05 -23.07 -29.35
C ALA A 93 -29.86 -24.22 -28.73
N GLY A 94 -31.16 -23.97 -28.62
CA GLY A 94 -32.16 -24.98 -28.44
C GLY A 94 -32.14 -25.85 -29.69
N VAL A 95 -31.59 -27.05 -29.52
CA VAL A 95 -31.82 -28.16 -30.41
C VAL A 95 -33.33 -28.47 -30.41
N SER A 96 -33.98 -28.39 -31.57
CA SER A 96 -34.89 -29.42 -32.11
C SER A 96 -35.40 -29.02 -33.49
#